data_AF-A0A1Q5GMP3-F1
#
_entry.id   AF-A0A1Q5GMP3-F1
#
_cell.length_a   1.000
_cell.length_b   1.000
_cell.length_c   1.000
_cell.angle_alpha   90.00
_cell.angle_beta   90.00
_cell.angle_gamma   90.00
#
_symmetry.space_group_name_H-M   'P 1'
#
loop_
_entity.id
_entity.type
_entity.pdbx_description
1 polymer ?
#
loop_
_entity_poly.entity_id
_entity_poly.type
_entity_poly.pdbx_seq_one_letter_code
_entity_poly.pdbx_strand_id
1 'polypeptide(L)'
;MPHPAVRPPFRRKGALAALACAVAIAAGAGLLLSHASAAGSPAGAAPEVVPPTAHVPFDYQLGGAYTPPAGVGAVSRDRGAEPAEGLYNVCYVNAFQTQPDALDWWAEHHPGLLLRDGEGELVEDDAWGEALLDTSTAAKRARLAEIVGAWIEGCAASGFQAVEPDNLDSYERSGGLLAPAHNAAFAKLLADRAHAAGLAIGQKNTTDLLERREGIGFDFAVVEECGRYDECGDFATAYDDRVFVVEYTDRDFVKACASVGAKVSVVRRDLDVVPAGRPGYVHRAC
;
A
#
# COMPACT_ATOMS: atom_id res chain seq x y z
N MET A 1 -2.03 -28.06 -10.35
CA MET A 1 -3.42 -28.36 -9.94
C MET A 1 -4.07 -27.01 -9.66
N PRO A 2 -5.19 -26.65 -10.30
CA PRO A 2 -5.73 -25.31 -10.13
C PRO A 2 -6.40 -25.22 -8.74
N HIS A 3 -5.91 -24.31 -7.91
CA HIS A 3 -6.48 -23.99 -6.61
C HIS A 3 -7.70 -23.06 -6.79
N PRO A 4 -8.78 -23.25 -6.02
CA PRO A 4 -9.98 -22.44 -6.14
C PRO A 4 -9.82 -21.11 -5.38
N ALA A 5 -10.01 -20.00 -6.09
CA ALA A 5 -10.12 -18.67 -5.52
C ALA A 5 -11.25 -18.62 -4.47
N VAL A 6 -10.89 -18.25 -3.23
CA VAL A 6 -11.82 -18.07 -2.12
C VAL A 6 -12.46 -16.69 -2.24
N ARG A 7 -13.75 -16.65 -2.61
CA ARG A 7 -14.56 -15.42 -2.64
C ARG A 7 -14.92 -14.96 -1.22
N PRO A 8 -14.75 -13.68 -0.85
CA PRO A 8 -15.35 -13.12 0.36
C PRO A 8 -16.82 -12.73 0.13
N PRO A 9 -17.63 -12.61 1.21
CA PRO A 9 -19.08 -12.52 1.10
C PRO A 9 -19.59 -11.12 0.73
N PHE A 10 -20.53 -11.10 -0.22
CA PHE A 10 -21.40 -9.97 -0.56
C PHE A 10 -22.02 -9.31 0.69
N ARG A 11 -21.68 -8.06 0.97
CA ARG A 11 -22.50 -7.19 1.83
C ARG A 11 -23.57 -6.51 0.98
N ARG A 12 -24.83 -6.94 1.15
CA ARG A 12 -26.02 -6.28 0.61
C ARG A 12 -26.12 -4.86 1.16
N LYS A 13 -26.14 -3.86 0.27
CA LYS A 13 -26.62 -2.50 0.57
C LYS A 13 -28.15 -2.54 0.72
N GLY A 14 -28.64 -2.19 1.90
CA GLY A 14 -30.06 -1.86 2.14
C GLY A 14 -30.22 -0.34 2.17
N ALA A 15 -31.11 0.19 1.33
CA ALA A 15 -31.39 1.61 1.18
C ALA A 15 -32.56 2.08 2.08
N LEU A 16 -32.44 3.35 2.52
CA LEU A 16 -33.48 4.39 2.68
C LEU A 16 -34.71 4.15 3.57
N ALA A 17 -34.91 5.07 4.52
CA ALA A 17 -36.21 5.68 4.84
C ALA A 17 -36.02 7.07 5.48
N ALA A 18 -37.00 7.95 5.29
CA ALA A 18 -36.89 9.40 5.28
C ALA A 18 -37.77 10.11 6.33
N LEU A 19 -37.56 11.43 6.44
CA LEU A 19 -38.42 12.53 6.95
C LEU A 19 -38.72 12.65 8.47
N ALA A 20 -38.47 13.84 9.04
CA ALA A 20 -39.54 14.84 9.24
C ALA A 20 -39.03 16.22 9.76
N CYS A 21 -39.79 17.24 9.34
CA CYS A 21 -39.72 18.69 9.51
C CYS A 21 -39.57 19.28 10.93
N ALA A 22 -39.00 20.49 11.02
CA ALA A 22 -39.70 21.66 11.58
C ALA A 22 -39.03 22.98 11.17
N VAL A 23 -39.84 23.91 10.67
CA VAL A 23 -39.52 25.31 10.37
C VAL A 23 -39.88 26.17 11.58
N ALA A 24 -39.05 27.15 11.94
CA ALA A 24 -39.48 28.33 12.67
C ALA A 24 -38.68 29.56 12.18
N ILE A 25 -39.42 30.52 11.62
CA ILE A 25 -38.96 31.83 11.17
C ILE A 25 -39.01 32.79 12.35
N ALA A 26 -37.93 33.54 12.59
CA ALA A 26 -38.00 34.79 13.35
C ALA A 26 -37.12 35.84 12.68
N ALA A 27 -37.79 36.88 12.16
CA ALA A 27 -37.16 38.06 11.60
C ALA A 27 -36.62 38.95 12.72
N GLY A 28 -35.38 39.43 12.56
CA GLY A 28 -34.77 40.41 13.46
C GLY A 28 -33.72 41.21 12.70
N ALA A 29 -34.08 42.44 12.31
CA ALA A 29 -33.19 43.40 11.70
C ALA A 29 -32.12 43.85 12.71
N GLY A 30 -30.86 43.76 12.30
CA GLY A 30 -29.72 44.29 13.04
C GLY A 30 -28.60 44.62 12.06
N LEU A 31 -28.57 45.87 11.61
CA LEU A 31 -27.49 46.40 10.79
C LEU A 31 -26.28 46.62 11.71
N LEU A 32 -25.33 45.67 11.72
CA LEU A 32 -24.02 45.83 12.35
C LEU A 32 -22.96 45.74 11.25
N LEU A 33 -22.33 46.87 10.96
CA LEU A 33 -21.13 46.95 10.14
C LEU A 33 -19.95 46.34 10.91
N SER A 34 -19.84 45.01 10.83
CA SER A 34 -18.66 44.29 11.28
C SER A 34 -17.61 44.35 10.18
N HIS A 35 -16.54 45.11 10.41
CA HIS A 35 -15.33 45.05 9.62
C HIS A 35 -14.70 43.67 9.84
N ALA A 36 -15.05 42.70 8.99
CA ALA A 36 -14.36 41.42 8.94
C ALA A 36 -12.97 41.66 8.34
N SER A 37 -11.98 41.90 9.21
CA SER A 37 -10.59 41.65 8.87
C SER A 37 -10.50 40.20 8.42
N ALA A 38 -10.11 39.98 7.16
CA ALA A 38 -9.70 38.69 6.65
C ALA A 38 -8.45 38.25 7.43
N ALA A 39 -8.64 37.68 8.61
CA ALA A 39 -7.65 36.84 9.24
C ALA A 39 -7.57 35.58 8.36
N GLY A 40 -6.58 35.55 7.46
CA GLY A 40 -6.24 34.34 6.76
C GLY A 40 -6.00 33.25 7.80
N SER A 41 -6.78 32.17 7.74
CA SER A 41 -6.47 30.95 8.47
C SER A 41 -5.00 30.62 8.23
N PRO A 42 -4.20 30.32 9.26
CA PRO A 42 -2.86 29.81 9.01
C PRO A 42 -3.06 28.55 8.16
N ALA A 43 -2.44 28.54 6.98
CA ALA A 43 -2.30 27.29 6.22
C ALA A 43 -1.71 26.28 7.21
N GLY A 44 -2.48 25.23 7.53
CA GLY A 44 -2.05 24.20 8.47
C GLY A 44 -0.68 23.70 8.02
N ALA A 45 0.25 23.55 8.97
CA ALA A 45 1.53 22.93 8.68
C ALA A 45 1.27 21.58 7.99
N ALA A 46 2.06 21.26 6.97
CA ALA A 46 1.98 19.95 6.32
C ALA A 46 2.09 18.86 7.41
N PRO A 47 1.30 17.78 7.30
CA PRO A 47 1.38 16.70 8.27
C PRO A 47 2.80 16.13 8.29
N GLU A 48 3.30 15.82 9.50
CA GLU A 48 4.63 15.26 9.68
C GLU A 48 4.66 13.82 9.17
N VAL A 49 5.59 13.52 8.27
CA VAL A 49 5.85 12.16 7.79
C VAL A 49 6.81 11.48 8.77
N VAL A 50 6.38 10.40 9.39
CA VAL A 50 7.16 9.64 10.37
C VAL A 50 7.44 8.24 9.81
N PRO A 51 8.67 7.92 9.40
CA PRO A 51 9.04 6.56 8.99
C PRO A 51 8.97 5.56 10.14
N PRO A 52 8.91 4.23 9.87
CA PRO A 52 8.96 3.23 10.92
C PRO A 52 10.30 3.27 11.67
N THR A 53 10.27 2.88 12.94
CA THR A 53 11.50 2.66 13.72
C THR A 53 12.20 1.40 13.22
N ALA A 54 13.52 1.47 12.96
CA ALA A 54 14.31 0.30 12.59
C ALA A 54 14.21 -0.80 13.67
N HIS A 55 14.23 -2.06 13.23
CA HIS A 55 14.11 -3.25 14.10
C HIS A 55 12.83 -3.35 14.94
N VAL A 56 11.79 -2.57 14.64
CA VAL A 56 10.49 -2.71 15.34
C VAL A 56 9.87 -4.08 14.99
N PRO A 57 9.49 -4.92 15.97
CA PRO A 57 8.91 -6.23 15.66
C PRO A 57 7.66 -6.09 14.78
N PHE A 58 7.63 -6.86 13.69
CA PHE A 58 6.70 -6.67 12.58
C PHE A 58 5.82 -7.90 12.36
N ASP A 59 4.58 -7.68 11.92
CA ASP A 59 3.68 -8.72 11.43
C ASP A 59 3.03 -8.32 10.09
N TYR A 60 2.77 -9.31 9.23
CA TYR A 60 2.29 -9.10 7.87
C TYR A 60 0.92 -9.78 7.69
N GLN A 61 -0.14 -8.96 7.67
CA GLN A 61 -1.53 -9.37 7.82
C GLN A 61 -2.40 -9.03 6.59
N LEU A 62 -1.92 -9.35 5.39
CA LEU A 62 -2.65 -9.04 4.15
C LEU A 62 -3.85 -9.97 3.91
N GLY A 63 -3.75 -11.25 4.27
CA GLY A 63 -4.86 -12.21 4.13
C GLY A 63 -6.02 -12.00 5.12
N GLY A 64 -5.92 -11.00 5.99
CA GLY A 64 -6.95 -10.59 6.93
C GLY A 64 -6.36 -10.10 8.26
N ALA A 65 -7.00 -9.09 8.85
CA ALA A 65 -6.62 -8.57 10.15
C ALA A 65 -6.88 -9.56 11.29
N TYR A 66 -5.94 -9.65 12.23
CA TYR A 66 -6.10 -10.34 13.51
C TYR A 66 -5.32 -9.59 14.60
N THR A 67 -5.61 -9.85 15.87
CA THR A 67 -4.85 -9.24 16.98
C THR A 67 -3.36 -9.56 16.83
N PRO A 68 -2.49 -8.56 16.62
CA PRO A 68 -1.06 -8.82 16.45
C PRO A 68 -0.48 -9.55 17.67
N PRO A 69 0.46 -10.49 17.48
CA PRO A 69 1.14 -11.16 18.58
C PRO A 69 1.76 -10.18 19.58
N ALA A 70 1.86 -10.60 20.84
CA ALA A 70 2.48 -9.78 21.87
C ALA A 70 3.93 -9.40 21.49
N GLY A 71 4.27 -8.12 21.64
CA GLY A 71 5.58 -7.58 21.28
C GLY A 71 5.68 -7.00 19.87
N VAL A 72 4.70 -7.25 18.99
CA VAL A 72 4.61 -6.59 17.69
C VAL A 72 4.40 -5.09 17.89
N GLY A 73 5.23 -4.28 17.23
CA GLY A 73 5.18 -2.82 17.25
C GLY A 73 4.76 -2.21 15.90
N ALA A 74 4.85 -2.96 14.81
CA ALA A 74 4.39 -2.55 13.48
C ALA A 74 3.64 -3.66 12.75
N VAL A 75 2.67 -3.30 11.92
CA VAL A 75 1.89 -4.26 11.13
C VAL A 75 1.60 -3.71 9.75
N SER A 76 1.64 -4.56 8.72
CA SER A 76 1.04 -4.24 7.42
C SER A 76 -0.29 -4.94 7.22
N ARG A 77 -1.27 -4.20 6.68
CA ARG A 77 -2.63 -4.67 6.40
C ARG A 77 -3.14 -4.11 5.08
N ASP A 78 -4.02 -4.86 4.41
CA ASP A 78 -4.76 -4.36 3.25
C ASP A 78 -5.51 -3.06 3.55
N ARG A 79 -5.55 -2.14 2.57
CA ARG A 79 -6.26 -0.84 2.69
C ARG A 79 -7.73 -0.93 3.09
N GLY A 80 -8.37 -2.08 2.88
CA GLY A 80 -9.75 -2.34 3.30
C GLY A 80 -9.89 -2.81 4.75
N ALA A 81 -8.80 -3.08 5.45
CA ALA A 81 -8.79 -3.51 6.85
C ALA A 81 -8.58 -2.33 7.81
N GLU A 82 -9.10 -2.47 9.03
CA GLU A 82 -8.88 -1.48 10.09
C GLU A 82 -7.41 -1.53 10.58
N PRO A 83 -6.76 -0.39 10.86
CA PRO A 83 -5.49 -0.35 11.57
C PRO A 83 -5.55 -1.03 12.95
N ALA A 84 -4.42 -1.57 13.40
CA ALA A 84 -4.25 -2.03 14.77
C ALA A 84 -3.97 -0.83 15.70
N GLU A 85 -4.80 -0.65 16.71
CA GLU A 85 -4.63 0.43 17.69
C GLU A 85 -3.25 0.37 18.39
N GLY A 86 -2.61 1.52 18.55
CA GLY A 86 -1.36 1.65 19.30
C GLY A 86 -0.10 1.13 18.62
N LEU A 87 -0.20 0.65 17.37
CA LEU A 87 0.93 0.17 16.57
C LEU A 87 1.24 1.11 15.40
N TYR A 88 2.41 0.92 14.80
CA TYR A 88 2.73 1.54 13.51
C TYR A 88 2.10 0.73 12.37
N ASN A 89 1.15 1.32 11.64
CA ASN A 89 0.36 0.65 10.62
C ASN A 89 0.79 1.06 9.22
N VAL A 90 1.20 0.06 8.43
CA VAL A 90 1.48 0.16 7.00
C VAL A 90 0.23 -0.29 6.23
N CYS A 91 -0.22 0.54 5.29
CA CYS A 91 -1.38 0.29 4.45
C CYS A 91 -0.93 -0.32 3.12
N TYR A 92 -1.26 -1.57 2.88
CA TYR A 92 -1.02 -2.24 1.61
C TYR A 92 -1.96 -1.73 0.52
N VAL A 93 -1.38 -1.37 -0.62
CA VAL A 93 -2.09 -0.95 -1.81
C VAL A 93 -1.49 -1.65 -3.02
N ASN A 94 -2.23 -2.55 -3.68
CA ASN A 94 -1.83 -3.04 -5.00
C ASN A 94 -1.91 -1.87 -6.01
N ALA A 95 -0.76 -1.30 -6.34
CA ALA A 95 -0.68 -0.02 -7.03
C ALA A 95 -0.30 -0.15 -8.51
N PHE A 96 0.36 -1.26 -8.89
CA PHE A 96 0.90 -1.47 -10.23
C PHE A 96 0.22 -2.63 -10.98
N GLN A 97 -0.64 -3.37 -10.31
CA GLN A 97 -1.53 -4.38 -10.88
C GLN A 97 -2.97 -4.16 -10.39
N THR A 98 -3.91 -4.80 -11.05
CA THR A 98 -5.27 -4.98 -10.53
C THR A 98 -5.29 -6.06 -9.44
N GLN A 99 -6.33 -6.13 -8.62
CA GLN A 99 -6.65 -7.35 -7.88
C GLN A 99 -7.64 -8.20 -8.68
N PRO A 100 -7.69 -9.54 -8.51
CA PRO A 100 -8.54 -10.40 -9.33
C PRO A 100 -10.03 -10.05 -9.23
N ASP A 101 -10.48 -9.53 -8.08
CA ASP A 101 -11.85 -9.07 -7.85
C ASP A 101 -12.10 -7.61 -8.28
N ALA A 102 -11.05 -6.87 -8.64
CA ALA A 102 -11.13 -5.49 -9.11
C ALA A 102 -11.01 -5.34 -10.64
N LEU A 103 -10.62 -6.40 -11.36
CA LEU A 103 -10.38 -6.35 -12.81
C LEU A 103 -11.61 -5.86 -13.59
N ASP A 104 -12.80 -6.35 -13.26
CA ASP A 104 -14.05 -5.92 -13.93
C ASP A 104 -14.29 -4.42 -13.79
N TRP A 105 -14.01 -3.86 -12.61
CA TRP A 105 -14.16 -2.42 -12.36
C TRP A 105 -13.17 -1.60 -13.21
N TRP A 106 -11.91 -2.05 -13.29
CA TRP A 106 -10.91 -1.41 -14.14
C TRP A 106 -11.28 -1.49 -15.62
N ALA A 107 -11.76 -2.65 -16.09
CA ALA A 107 -12.18 -2.84 -17.47
C ALA A 107 -13.38 -1.96 -17.84
N GLU A 108 -14.32 -1.75 -16.92
CA GLU A 108 -15.50 -0.91 -17.15
C GLU A 108 -15.16 0.59 -17.10
N HIS A 109 -14.41 1.04 -16.09
CA HIS A 109 -14.23 2.48 -15.80
C HIS A 109 -12.94 3.06 -16.38
N HIS A 110 -11.91 2.24 -16.52
CA HIS A 110 -10.56 2.66 -16.85
C HIS A 110 -9.84 1.71 -17.84
N PRO A 111 -10.49 1.22 -18.92
CA PRO A 111 -9.90 0.18 -19.78
C PRO A 111 -8.58 0.60 -20.44
N GLY A 112 -8.36 1.91 -20.64
CA GLY A 112 -7.11 2.45 -21.19
C GLY A 112 -5.96 2.59 -20.19
N LEU A 113 -6.16 2.18 -18.93
CA LEU A 113 -5.13 2.09 -17.89
C LEU A 113 -4.69 0.64 -17.61
N LEU A 114 -5.31 -0.34 -18.27
CA LEU A 114 -4.86 -1.73 -18.28
C LEU A 114 -3.80 -1.91 -19.36
N LEU A 115 -2.71 -2.59 -19.02
CA LEU A 115 -1.64 -2.88 -19.97
C LEU A 115 -2.13 -3.93 -20.98
N ARG A 116 -1.88 -3.67 -22.26
CA ARG A 116 -2.23 -4.57 -23.36
C ARG A 116 -1.04 -4.78 -24.28
N ASP A 117 -0.96 -5.96 -24.87
CA ASP A 117 0.06 -6.31 -25.86
C ASP A 117 -0.29 -5.77 -27.27
N GLY A 118 0.49 -6.19 -28.27
CA GLY A 118 0.32 -5.76 -29.67
C GLY A 118 -0.96 -6.28 -30.32
N GLU A 119 -1.53 -7.33 -29.75
CA GLU A 119 -2.76 -8.01 -30.17
C GLU A 119 -3.99 -7.44 -29.46
N GLY A 120 -3.77 -6.64 -28.40
CA GLY A 120 -4.81 -6.00 -27.61
C GLY A 120 -5.28 -6.83 -26.41
N GLU A 121 -4.61 -7.95 -26.13
CA GLU A 121 -4.89 -8.81 -24.98
C GLU A 121 -4.33 -8.21 -23.70
N LEU A 122 -4.94 -8.52 -22.55
CA LEU A 122 -4.44 -8.07 -21.26
C LEU A 122 -3.11 -8.74 -20.95
N VAL A 123 -2.16 -7.95 -20.45
CA VAL A 123 -0.93 -8.49 -19.88
C VAL A 123 -1.18 -8.79 -18.42
N GLU A 124 -1.16 -10.07 -18.08
CA GLU A 124 -1.46 -10.57 -16.73
C GLU A 124 -0.23 -11.21 -16.08
N ASP A 125 -0.20 -11.17 -14.76
CA ASP A 125 0.69 -11.96 -13.96
C ASP A 125 0.12 -13.37 -13.78
N ASP A 126 0.71 -14.35 -14.46
CA ASP A 126 0.25 -15.74 -14.43
C ASP A 126 0.23 -16.35 -13.02
N ALA A 127 1.07 -15.87 -12.10
CA ALA A 127 1.13 -16.42 -10.74
C ALA A 127 -0.10 -16.03 -9.92
N TRP A 128 -0.66 -14.84 -10.18
CA TRP A 128 -1.71 -14.24 -9.36
C TRP A 128 -3.02 -13.98 -10.11
N GLY A 129 -3.03 -14.09 -11.44
CA GLY A 129 -4.19 -13.79 -12.28
C GLY A 129 -4.56 -12.30 -12.26
N GLU A 130 -3.55 -11.43 -12.12
CA GLU A 130 -3.72 -9.99 -11.96
C GLU A 130 -3.24 -9.24 -13.21
N ALA A 131 -4.11 -8.44 -13.83
CA ALA A 131 -3.73 -7.60 -14.96
C ALA A 131 -2.80 -6.46 -14.53
N LEU A 132 -1.76 -6.19 -15.32
CA LEU A 132 -0.83 -5.08 -15.09
C LEU A 132 -1.48 -3.73 -15.42
N LEU A 133 -1.14 -2.71 -14.63
CA LEU A 133 -1.52 -1.32 -14.93
C LEU A 133 -0.49 -0.66 -15.86
N ASP A 134 -0.99 0.14 -16.80
CA ASP A 134 -0.17 0.72 -17.85
C ASP A 134 0.49 2.04 -17.39
N THR A 135 1.74 1.95 -16.95
CA THR A 135 2.55 3.10 -16.53
C THR A 135 3.35 3.74 -17.67
N SER A 136 3.18 3.28 -18.92
CA SER A 136 4.08 3.59 -20.06
C SER A 136 4.16 5.07 -20.44
N THR A 137 3.10 5.85 -20.17
CA THR A 137 3.05 7.28 -20.52
C THR A 137 2.78 8.15 -19.31
N ALA A 138 3.28 9.39 -19.34
CA ALA A 138 3.03 10.35 -18.28
C ALA A 138 1.52 10.60 -18.05
N ALA A 139 0.73 10.64 -19.13
CA ALA A 139 -0.72 10.82 -19.03
C ALA A 139 -1.42 9.65 -18.34
N LYS A 140 -1.01 8.40 -18.60
CA LYS A 140 -1.54 7.23 -17.91
C LYS A 140 -1.13 7.21 -16.44
N ARG A 141 0.14 7.51 -16.13
CA ARG A 141 0.63 7.62 -14.75
C ARG A 141 -0.11 8.69 -13.94
N ALA A 142 -0.40 9.84 -14.54
CA ALA A 142 -1.17 10.89 -13.87
C ALA A 142 -2.60 10.41 -13.50
N ARG A 143 -3.28 9.75 -14.43
CA ARG A 143 -4.62 9.18 -14.19
C ARG A 143 -4.60 8.03 -13.17
N LEU A 144 -3.58 7.17 -13.22
CA LEU A 144 -3.38 6.13 -12.21
C LEU A 144 -3.13 6.76 -10.83
N ALA A 145 -2.33 7.83 -10.75
CA ALA A 145 -2.03 8.51 -9.50
C ALA A 145 -3.25 9.23 -8.91
N GLU A 146 -4.24 9.63 -9.71
CA GLU A 146 -5.53 10.11 -9.19
C GLU A 146 -6.31 9.01 -8.48
N ILE A 147 -6.36 7.80 -9.06
CA ILE A 147 -7.11 6.67 -8.52
C ILE A 147 -6.39 6.09 -7.29
N VAL A 148 -5.12 5.72 -7.44
CA VAL A 148 -4.30 5.13 -6.36
C VAL A 148 -4.03 6.17 -5.27
N GLY A 149 -3.86 7.45 -5.64
CA GLY A 149 -3.72 8.54 -4.68
C GLY A 149 -4.95 8.68 -3.77
N ALA A 150 -6.17 8.52 -4.30
CA ALA A 150 -7.37 8.52 -3.48
C ALA A 150 -7.43 7.33 -2.50
N TRP A 151 -6.84 6.18 -2.87
CA TRP A 151 -6.71 5.04 -1.95
C TRP A 151 -5.70 5.33 -0.83
N ILE A 152 -4.57 5.94 -1.16
CA ILE A 152 -3.55 6.39 -0.20
C ILE A 152 -4.14 7.42 0.78
N GLU A 153 -4.88 8.40 0.27
CA GLU A 153 -5.60 9.38 1.09
C GLU A 153 -6.63 8.70 2.01
N GLY A 154 -7.28 7.62 1.54
CA GLY A 154 -8.14 6.77 2.36
C GLY A 154 -7.41 6.04 3.49
N CYS A 155 -6.17 5.57 3.25
CA CYS A 155 -5.32 5.01 4.31
C CYS A 155 -5.02 6.06 5.39
N ALA A 156 -4.66 7.29 5.00
CA ALA A 156 -4.44 8.38 5.95
C ALA A 156 -5.69 8.68 6.78
N ALA A 157 -6.86 8.79 6.12
CA ALA A 157 -8.14 9.03 6.79
C ALA A 157 -8.53 7.90 7.75
N SER A 158 -8.09 6.66 7.48
CA SER A 158 -8.34 5.50 8.33
C SER A 158 -7.37 5.40 9.51
N GLY A 159 -6.31 6.22 9.53
CA GLY A 159 -5.34 6.28 10.62
C GLY A 159 -4.13 5.38 10.43
N PHE A 160 -3.78 4.99 9.19
CA PHE A 160 -2.48 4.40 8.89
C PHE A 160 -1.36 5.45 8.98
N GLN A 161 -0.12 5.02 9.20
CA GLN A 161 1.07 5.89 9.27
C GLN A 161 1.90 5.81 7.99
N ALA A 162 1.75 4.74 7.23
CA ALA A 162 2.49 4.51 6.00
C ALA A 162 1.66 3.78 4.95
N VAL A 163 2.17 3.76 3.72
CA VAL A 163 1.66 2.94 2.61
C VAL A 163 2.78 2.10 2.01
N GLU A 164 2.45 0.89 1.57
CA GLU A 164 3.30 0.05 0.72
C GLU A 164 2.59 -0.16 -0.65
N PRO A 165 3.04 0.52 -1.71
CA PRO A 165 2.54 0.29 -3.06
C PRO A 165 3.16 -1.00 -3.62
N ASP A 166 2.34 -2.04 -3.76
CA ASP A 166 2.78 -3.37 -4.22
C ASP A 166 2.93 -3.45 -5.74
N ASN A 167 3.69 -4.45 -6.20
CA ASN A 167 3.99 -4.73 -7.62
C ASN A 167 4.84 -3.67 -8.34
N LEU A 168 5.72 -2.98 -7.62
CA LEU A 168 6.65 -1.99 -8.18
C LEU A 168 7.50 -2.53 -9.33
N ASP A 169 7.82 -3.83 -9.30
CA ASP A 169 8.55 -4.60 -10.32
C ASP A 169 7.69 -5.10 -11.49
N SER A 170 6.44 -4.64 -11.64
CA SER A 170 5.54 -5.16 -12.70
C SER A 170 6.11 -5.07 -14.12
N TYR A 171 7.12 -4.21 -14.35
CA TYR A 171 7.84 -4.16 -15.61
C TYR A 171 8.55 -5.47 -15.98
N GLU A 172 8.97 -6.27 -15.00
CA GLU A 172 9.62 -7.58 -15.21
C GLU A 172 8.66 -8.60 -15.85
N ARG A 173 7.35 -8.44 -15.59
CA ARG A 173 6.27 -9.29 -16.07
C ARG A 173 5.54 -8.70 -17.28
N SER A 174 6.01 -7.56 -17.80
CA SER A 174 5.34 -6.81 -18.87
C SER A 174 5.66 -7.26 -20.30
N GLY A 175 6.51 -8.28 -20.48
CA GLY A 175 7.01 -8.66 -21.82
C GLY A 175 7.83 -7.57 -22.50
N GLY A 176 8.41 -6.63 -21.74
CA GLY A 176 9.19 -5.49 -22.24
C GLY A 176 8.35 -4.28 -22.65
N LEU A 177 7.04 -4.29 -22.39
CA LEU A 177 6.14 -3.16 -22.66
C LEU A 177 6.29 -2.03 -21.64
N LEU A 178 6.73 -2.36 -20.43
CA LEU A 178 7.08 -1.39 -19.39
C LEU A 178 8.59 -1.46 -19.10
N ALA A 179 9.16 -0.30 -18.77
CA ALA A 179 10.54 -0.16 -18.36
C ALA A 179 10.60 0.22 -16.86
N PRO A 180 11.71 -0.07 -16.15
CA PRO A 180 11.88 0.36 -14.76
C PRO A 180 11.64 1.86 -14.55
N ALA A 181 12.02 2.69 -15.54
CA ALA A 181 11.80 4.14 -15.49
C ALA A 181 10.32 4.55 -15.52
N HIS A 182 9.44 3.75 -16.13
CA HIS A 182 7.99 4.00 -16.11
C HIS A 182 7.44 3.83 -14.71
N ASN A 183 7.78 2.71 -14.05
CA ASN A 183 7.32 2.42 -12.71
C ASN A 183 7.94 3.36 -11.67
N ALA A 184 9.23 3.70 -11.79
CA ALA A 184 9.88 4.70 -10.93
C ALA A 184 9.19 6.08 -11.04
N ALA A 185 8.84 6.51 -12.26
CA ALA A 185 8.13 7.77 -12.47
C ALA A 185 6.70 7.75 -11.90
N PHE A 186 6.06 6.58 -11.86
CA PHE A 186 4.74 6.44 -11.23
C PHE A 186 4.84 6.40 -9.71
N ALA A 187 5.78 5.61 -9.16
CA ALA A 187 6.09 5.54 -7.74
C ALA A 187 6.37 6.92 -7.16
N LYS A 188 7.09 7.78 -7.89
CA LYS A 188 7.31 9.17 -7.47
C LYS A 188 6.00 9.94 -7.27
N LEU A 189 5.03 9.79 -8.18
CA LEU A 189 3.73 10.45 -8.02
C LEU A 189 2.99 9.93 -6.78
N LEU A 190 3.13 8.65 -6.47
CA LEU A 190 2.53 8.05 -5.26
C LEU A 190 3.22 8.53 -3.99
N ALA A 191 4.55 8.67 -4.00
CA ALA A 191 5.31 9.22 -2.88
C ALA A 191 4.91 10.66 -2.58
N ASP A 192 4.85 11.51 -3.63
CA ASP A 192 4.41 12.90 -3.48
C ASP A 192 3.00 13.00 -2.87
N ARG A 193 2.09 12.07 -3.21
CA ARG A 193 0.72 11.97 -2.63
C ARG A 193 0.73 11.45 -1.19
N ALA A 194 1.50 10.40 -0.90
CA ALA A 194 1.62 9.85 0.45
C ALA A 194 2.15 10.91 1.42
N HIS A 195 3.24 11.60 1.06
CA HIS A 195 3.81 12.66 1.87
C HIS A 195 2.85 13.84 2.06
N ALA A 196 2.12 14.23 1.01
CA ALA A 196 1.09 15.27 1.13
C ALA A 196 -0.05 14.87 2.09
N ALA A 197 -0.35 13.58 2.20
CA ALA A 197 -1.32 13.02 3.14
C ALA A 197 -0.73 12.72 4.54
N GLY A 198 0.57 12.95 4.77
CA GLY A 198 1.22 12.67 6.05
C GLY A 198 1.63 11.22 6.26
N LEU A 199 1.72 10.44 5.19
CA LEU A 199 2.10 9.03 5.22
C LEU A 199 3.54 8.87 4.75
N ALA A 200 4.31 8.02 5.45
CA ALA A 200 5.55 7.49 4.87
C ALA A 200 5.21 6.49 3.75
N ILE A 201 6.13 6.30 2.79
CA ILE A 201 5.93 5.37 1.68
C ILE A 201 7.08 4.37 1.58
N GLY A 202 6.72 3.09 1.51
CA GLY A 202 7.66 1.98 1.42
C GLY A 202 7.98 1.61 -0.02
N GLN A 203 9.24 1.30 -0.31
CA GLN A 203 9.58 0.54 -1.50
C GLN A 203 9.20 -0.92 -1.31
N LYS A 204 8.40 -1.48 -2.22
CA LYS A 204 8.15 -2.92 -2.26
C LYS A 204 9.17 -3.60 -3.16
N ASN A 205 9.93 -4.56 -2.63
CA ASN A 205 10.91 -5.36 -3.38
C ASN A 205 11.82 -4.51 -4.29
N THR A 206 12.20 -5.03 -5.46
CA THR A 206 12.80 -4.28 -6.58
C THR A 206 14.17 -3.65 -6.30
N THR A 207 15.19 -4.49 -6.08
CA THR A 207 16.59 -4.04 -5.87
C THR A 207 17.12 -3.13 -6.99
N ASP A 208 16.68 -3.36 -8.24
CA ASP A 208 16.96 -2.52 -9.42
C ASP A 208 16.66 -1.02 -9.25
N LEU A 209 15.79 -0.65 -8.32
CA LEU A 209 15.39 0.74 -8.08
C LEU A 209 16.00 1.36 -6.81
N LEU A 210 16.86 0.65 -6.07
CA LEU A 210 17.49 1.17 -4.84
C LEU A 210 18.27 2.47 -5.04
N GLU A 211 18.98 2.61 -6.17
CA GLU A 211 19.71 3.85 -6.50
C GLU A 211 18.76 5.04 -6.78
N ARG A 212 17.50 4.77 -7.10
CA ARG A 212 16.48 5.79 -7.42
C ARG A 212 15.61 6.13 -6.22
N ARG A 213 15.72 5.42 -5.09
CA ARG A 213 14.82 5.54 -3.93
C ARG A 213 14.66 6.98 -3.41
N GLU A 214 15.78 7.72 -3.31
CA GLU A 214 15.78 9.10 -2.82
C GLU A 214 15.06 10.05 -3.79
N GLY A 215 15.26 9.85 -5.10
CA GLY A 215 14.59 10.64 -6.13
C GLY A 215 13.10 10.30 -6.27
N ILE A 216 12.71 9.07 -5.95
CA ILE A 216 11.31 8.64 -5.88
C ILE A 216 10.66 9.20 -4.62
N GLY A 217 11.36 9.20 -3.49
CA GLY A 217 10.86 9.62 -2.18
C GLY A 217 10.45 8.46 -1.28
N PHE A 218 11.06 7.28 -1.41
CA PHE A 218 10.81 6.17 -0.48
C PHE A 218 11.48 6.39 0.88
N ASP A 219 10.78 6.03 1.95
CA ASP A 219 11.20 6.27 3.34
C ASP A 219 11.69 4.99 4.05
N PHE A 220 11.21 3.83 3.62
CA PHE A 220 11.50 2.50 4.16
C PHE A 220 11.30 1.44 3.07
N ALA A 221 11.51 0.16 3.38
CA ALA A 221 11.18 -0.93 2.46
C ALA A 221 10.36 -2.05 3.12
N VAL A 222 9.51 -2.69 2.32
CA VAL A 222 8.91 -3.98 2.60
C VAL A 222 9.36 -4.96 1.53
N VAL A 223 10.00 -6.05 1.94
CA VAL A 223 10.68 -6.96 1.01
C VAL A 223 10.32 -8.39 1.30
N GLU A 224 10.03 -9.14 0.25
CA GLU A 224 9.68 -10.54 0.30
C GLU A 224 10.85 -11.38 -0.21
N GLU A 225 11.17 -12.46 0.52
CA GLU A 225 12.18 -13.44 0.15
C GLU A 225 13.60 -12.87 -0.06
N CYS A 226 13.97 -11.73 0.53
CA CYS A 226 15.32 -11.18 0.35
C CYS A 226 16.42 -12.15 0.83
N GLY A 227 16.12 -13.02 1.81
CA GLY A 227 17.03 -14.06 2.29
C GLY A 227 17.25 -15.11 1.22
N ARG A 228 16.23 -15.45 0.43
CA ARG A 228 16.34 -16.34 -0.72
C ARG A 228 17.25 -15.77 -1.79
N TYR A 229 17.10 -14.49 -2.09
CA TYR A 229 17.78 -13.80 -3.19
C TYR A 229 19.13 -13.14 -2.80
N ASP A 230 19.54 -13.23 -1.53
CA ASP A 230 20.76 -12.60 -1.00
C ASP A 230 20.72 -11.06 -1.05
N GLU A 231 19.53 -10.46 -0.97
CA GLU A 231 19.30 -9.02 -1.15
C GLU A 231 19.10 -8.25 0.16
N CYS A 232 18.93 -8.94 1.29
CA CYS A 232 18.54 -8.29 2.54
C CYS A 232 19.53 -7.20 3.00
N GLY A 233 20.83 -7.43 2.78
CA GLY A 233 21.88 -6.47 3.15
C GLY A 233 21.83 -5.18 2.34
N ASP A 234 21.42 -5.26 1.07
CA ASP A 234 21.32 -4.11 0.17
C ASP A 234 20.17 -3.21 0.61
N PHE A 235 19.00 -3.79 0.91
CA PHE A 235 17.88 -3.05 1.49
C PHE A 235 18.21 -2.44 2.85
N ALA A 236 18.82 -3.22 3.76
CA ALA A 236 19.19 -2.74 5.08
C ALA A 236 20.12 -1.51 5.00
N THR A 237 21.11 -1.57 4.12
CA THR A 237 22.03 -0.46 3.87
C THR A 237 21.32 0.75 3.24
N ALA A 238 20.46 0.51 2.25
CA ALA A 238 19.78 1.59 1.53
C ALA A 238 18.78 2.38 2.40
N TYR A 239 18.19 1.75 3.41
CA TYR A 239 17.10 2.31 4.21
C TYR A 239 17.46 2.59 5.68
N ASP A 240 18.75 2.57 6.03
CA ASP A 240 19.21 2.70 7.42
C ASP A 240 18.49 1.71 8.36
N ASP A 241 18.43 0.44 7.94
CA ASP A 241 17.79 -0.68 8.63
C ASP A 241 16.24 -0.56 8.79
N ARG A 242 15.59 0.45 8.20
CA ARG A 242 14.12 0.58 8.15
C ARG A 242 13.53 -0.35 7.08
N VAL A 243 13.62 -1.65 7.34
CA VAL A 243 13.19 -2.69 6.41
C VAL A 243 12.32 -3.71 7.14
N PHE A 244 11.17 -4.02 6.54
CA PHE A 244 10.32 -5.14 6.92
C PHE A 244 10.55 -6.28 5.93
N VAL A 245 11.13 -7.38 6.40
CA VAL A 245 11.41 -8.58 5.60
C VAL A 245 10.32 -9.62 5.86
N VAL A 246 9.77 -10.19 4.79
CA VAL A 246 8.78 -11.28 4.83
C VAL A 246 9.37 -12.51 4.16
N GLU A 247 9.42 -13.62 4.88
CA GLU A 247 9.97 -14.89 4.39
C GLU A 247 8.91 -15.99 4.41
N TYR A 248 8.79 -16.74 3.32
CA TYR A 248 7.75 -17.76 3.16
C TYR A 248 8.22 -19.18 3.48
N THR A 249 9.54 -19.40 3.58
CA THR A 249 10.13 -20.71 3.92
C THR A 249 10.98 -20.65 5.17
N ASP A 250 11.11 -21.78 5.90
CA ASP A 250 11.98 -21.82 7.08
C ASP A 250 13.46 -21.62 6.72
N ARG A 251 13.88 -22.10 5.54
CA ARG A 251 15.27 -21.96 5.08
C ARG A 251 15.62 -20.49 4.89
N ASP A 252 14.77 -19.77 4.17
CA ASP A 252 15.03 -18.39 3.78
C ASP A 252 14.86 -17.46 4.99
N PHE A 253 13.88 -17.73 5.88
CA PHE A 253 13.75 -17.09 7.18
C PHE A 253 15.01 -17.23 8.05
N VAL A 254 15.55 -18.44 8.21
CA VAL A 254 16.78 -18.64 9.01
C VAL A 254 17.97 -17.90 8.39
N LYS A 255 18.06 -17.85 7.07
CA LYS A 255 19.11 -17.13 6.35
C LYS A 255 18.99 -15.60 6.52
N ALA A 256 17.79 -15.05 6.40
CA ALA A 256 17.53 -13.63 6.66
C ALA A 256 17.82 -13.27 8.13
N CYS A 257 17.35 -14.06 9.09
CA CYS A 257 17.66 -13.84 10.51
C CYS A 257 19.16 -13.83 10.80
N ALA A 258 19.91 -14.78 10.24
CA ALA A 258 21.34 -14.88 10.46
C ALA A 258 22.13 -13.72 9.84
N SER A 259 21.64 -13.13 8.74
CA SER A 259 22.33 -12.07 8.01
C SER A 259 21.99 -10.67 8.52
N VAL A 260 20.71 -10.38 8.76
CA VAL A 260 20.22 -9.01 9.05
C VAL A 260 19.27 -8.92 10.25
N GLY A 261 18.82 -10.03 10.84
CA GLY A 261 17.80 -10.04 11.91
C GLY A 261 18.21 -9.35 13.23
N ALA A 262 19.48 -8.94 13.38
CA ALA A 262 19.90 -8.08 14.49
C ALA A 262 19.64 -6.58 14.26
N LYS A 263 19.21 -6.20 13.05
CA LYS A 263 19.09 -4.81 12.59
C LYS A 263 17.74 -4.50 11.96
N VAL A 264 17.21 -5.43 11.16
CA VAL A 264 15.93 -5.27 10.46
C VAL A 264 14.90 -6.24 11.00
N SER A 265 13.63 -5.95 10.76
CA SER A 265 12.53 -6.79 11.22
C SER A 265 12.24 -7.87 10.20
N VAL A 266 12.33 -9.14 10.60
CA VAL A 266 12.10 -10.29 9.73
C VAL A 266 10.94 -11.12 10.27
N VAL A 267 9.89 -11.28 9.48
CA VAL A 267 8.76 -12.14 9.80
C VAL A 267 8.71 -13.33 8.85
N ARG A 268 8.42 -14.51 9.39
CA ARG A 268 8.04 -15.68 8.61
C ARG A 268 6.53 -15.77 8.54
N ARG A 269 5.99 -15.86 7.32
CA ARG A 269 4.57 -16.12 7.07
C ARG A 269 4.37 -17.31 6.15
N ASP A 270 3.14 -17.77 6.04
CA ASP A 270 2.72 -18.64 4.95
C ASP A 270 2.52 -17.82 3.68
N LEU A 271 2.64 -18.45 2.51
CA LEU A 271 2.56 -17.77 1.21
C LEU A 271 1.20 -17.09 1.00
N ASP A 272 0.13 -17.70 1.49
CA ASP A 272 -1.24 -17.17 1.41
C ASP A 272 -1.55 -16.13 2.50
N VAL A 273 -0.57 -15.84 3.37
CA VAL A 273 -0.62 -14.83 4.45
C VAL A 273 -1.91 -14.89 5.27
N VAL A 274 -2.41 -16.11 5.54
CA VAL A 274 -3.73 -16.31 6.17
C VAL A 274 -3.75 -15.79 7.61
N PRO A 275 -4.90 -15.32 8.13
CA PRO A 275 -4.97 -14.79 9.49
C PRO A 275 -4.82 -15.87 10.56
N ALA A 276 -4.39 -15.46 11.76
CA ALA A 276 -4.26 -16.36 12.90
C ALA A 276 -5.55 -17.16 13.16
N GLY A 277 -5.38 -18.47 13.45
CA GLY A 277 -6.48 -19.40 13.67
C GLY A 277 -7.05 -20.03 12.39
N ARG A 278 -6.53 -19.68 11.19
CA ARG A 278 -6.85 -20.37 9.95
C ARG A 278 -5.87 -21.53 9.68
N PRO A 279 -6.32 -22.63 9.04
CA PRO A 279 -5.41 -23.67 8.58
C PRO A 279 -4.34 -23.10 7.67
N GLY A 280 -3.08 -23.48 7.88
CA GLY A 280 -1.94 -22.99 7.11
C GLY A 280 -1.19 -21.81 7.75
N TYR A 281 -1.75 -21.18 8.79
CA TYR A 281 -1.13 -20.04 9.48
C TYR A 281 0.29 -20.36 9.97
N VAL A 282 1.26 -19.55 9.53
CA VAL A 282 2.65 -19.59 10.00
C VAL A 282 3.04 -18.21 10.52
N HIS A 283 3.61 -18.13 11.72
CA HIS A 283 4.20 -16.89 12.22
C HIS A 283 5.45 -17.17 13.05
N ARG A 284 6.57 -16.57 12.66
CA ARG A 284 7.81 -16.48 13.45
C ARG A 284 8.43 -15.10 13.20
N ALA A 285 9.22 -14.60 14.13
CA ALA A 285 9.93 -13.34 13.93
C ALA A 285 11.34 -13.41 14.51
N CYS A 286 12.23 -12.62 13.92
CA CYS A 286 13.50 -12.15 14.44
C CYS A 286 13.68 -10.70 13.93
#